data_AF-X0VAZ7-F1
#
_entry.id   AF-X0VAZ7-F1
#
_cell.length_a   1.000
_cell.length_b   1.000
_cell.length_c   1.000
_cell.angle_alpha   90.00
_cell.angle_beta   90.00
_cell.angle_gamma   90.00
#
_symmetry.space_group_name_H-M   'P 1'
#
loop_
_entity.id
_entity.type
_entity.pdbx_description
1 polymer ?
#
loop_
_entity_poly.entity_id
_entity_poly.type
_entity_poly.pdbx_seq_one_letter_code
_entity_poly.pdbx_strand_id
1 'polypeptide(L)'
;EGANIIHDLNQPVPENLHSRFDAVIEAGSLEHIFNFPVAIANLMKMVKVGGSIFIAVPANNLCGHGFYQFSPEIMFRIFSQENGFEVKEVALYEDLYPATHMTSSQSVYKVVDPESVKTRVGLISKRPVTMMVEAKRIEEIDPFITPPMQSDYVELWEKDKEKRSSTSNKNDSTGEDQVLESKDRVKHNSPIQVVKKTILWFIKRLPGPIRARAYGYLEIRHFSLSNTLFYKKIDR
;
A
#
# COMPACT_ATOMS: atom_id res chain seq x y z
N GLU A 1 -11.19 -12.24 30.01
CA GLU A 1 -11.93 -12.23 28.73
C GLU A 1 -12.41 -13.60 28.25
N GLY A 2 -12.12 -14.71 28.93
CA GLY A 2 -12.77 -16.01 28.64
C GLY A 2 -12.34 -16.67 27.33
N ALA A 3 -11.12 -16.41 26.85
CA ALA A 3 -10.60 -16.99 25.61
C ALA A 3 -10.48 -18.53 25.69
N ASN A 4 -10.91 -19.22 24.63
CA ASN A 4 -10.74 -20.68 24.51
C ASN A 4 -9.32 -21.10 24.14
N ILE A 5 -8.56 -20.19 23.52
CA ILE A 5 -7.18 -20.40 23.08
C ILE A 5 -6.38 -19.19 23.56
N ILE A 6 -5.26 -19.45 24.24
CA ILE A 6 -4.33 -18.42 24.71
C ILE A 6 -3.02 -18.66 23.98
N HIS A 7 -2.54 -17.64 23.27
CA HIS A 7 -1.31 -17.72 22.48
C HIS A 7 -0.62 -16.35 22.41
N ASP A 8 0.71 -16.34 22.50
CA ASP A 8 1.51 -15.14 22.24
C ASP A 8 1.80 -15.04 20.74
N LEU A 9 1.20 -14.07 20.06
CA LEU A 9 1.36 -13.86 18.62
C LEU A 9 2.76 -13.39 18.21
N ASN A 10 3.67 -13.08 19.14
CA ASN A 10 5.10 -12.95 18.82
C ASN A 10 5.76 -14.29 18.44
N GLN A 11 5.10 -15.41 18.76
CA GLN A 11 5.55 -16.77 18.46
C GLN A 11 4.67 -17.44 17.41
N PRO A 12 5.20 -18.35 16.58
CA PRO A 12 4.40 -19.14 15.65
C PRO A 12 3.26 -19.89 16.36
N VAL A 13 2.07 -19.92 15.76
CA VAL A 13 0.96 -20.74 16.26
C VAL A 13 1.24 -22.23 16.05
N PRO A 14 0.84 -23.10 17.00
CA PRO A 14 1.02 -24.54 16.84
C PRO A 14 0.21 -25.09 15.64
N GLU A 15 0.71 -26.16 15.03
CA GLU A 15 0.16 -26.76 13.80
C GLU A 15 -1.31 -27.17 13.93
N ASN A 16 -1.77 -27.52 15.14
CA ASN A 16 -3.17 -27.87 15.39
C ASN A 16 -4.15 -26.67 15.23
N LEU A 17 -3.64 -25.44 15.10
CA LEU A 17 -4.42 -24.26 14.78
C LEU A 17 -4.37 -23.88 13.29
N HIS A 18 -3.51 -24.53 12.50
CA HIS A 18 -3.41 -24.22 11.07
C HIS A 18 -4.68 -24.67 10.34
N SER A 19 -5.11 -23.87 9.36
CA SER A 19 -6.25 -24.15 8.48
C SER A 19 -7.54 -24.51 9.22
N ARG A 20 -7.75 -23.96 10.43
CA ARG A 20 -8.83 -24.35 11.34
C ARG A 20 -10.06 -23.46 11.25
N PHE A 21 -9.90 -22.19 10.88
CA PHE A 21 -10.97 -21.19 11.00
C PHE A 21 -11.50 -20.75 9.65
N ASP A 22 -12.82 -20.64 9.51
CA ASP A 22 -13.50 -20.03 8.36
C ASP A 22 -13.21 -18.53 8.22
N ALA A 23 -13.07 -17.86 9.36
CA ALA A 23 -12.78 -16.44 9.44
C ALA A 23 -11.77 -16.17 10.57
N VAL A 24 -10.81 -15.29 10.29
CA VAL A 24 -9.89 -14.74 11.29
C VAL A 24 -10.09 -13.23 11.32
N ILE A 25 -10.41 -12.69 12.49
CA ILE A 25 -10.64 -11.25 12.67
C ILE A 25 -9.51 -10.72 13.54
N GLU A 26 -8.84 -9.72 13.01
CA GLU A 26 -7.86 -8.90 13.70
C GLU A 26 -8.43 -7.48 13.77
N ALA A 27 -8.42 -6.91 14.96
CA ALA A 27 -9.04 -5.60 15.20
C ALA A 27 -8.21 -4.80 16.20
N GLY A 28 -6.98 -4.46 15.81
CA GLY A 28 -6.13 -3.56 16.58
C GLY A 28 -5.18 -4.26 17.55
N SER A 29 -4.73 -5.47 17.23
CA SER A 29 -3.69 -6.18 17.98
C SER A 29 -2.32 -6.12 17.32
N LEU A 30 -2.25 -6.17 15.97
CA LEU A 30 -1.01 -6.25 15.21
C LEU A 30 -0.12 -5.02 15.41
N GLU A 31 -0.69 -3.84 15.62
CA GLU A 31 0.04 -2.62 15.92
C GLU A 31 0.75 -2.67 17.28
N HIS A 32 0.33 -3.55 18.18
CA HIS A 32 0.91 -3.71 19.52
C HIS A 32 1.84 -4.92 19.64
N ILE A 33 2.02 -5.71 18.58
CA ILE A 33 2.88 -6.90 18.58
C ILE A 33 4.20 -6.58 17.89
N PHE A 34 5.31 -6.63 18.61
CA PHE A 34 6.64 -6.31 18.08
C PHE A 34 7.02 -7.18 16.87
N ASN A 35 6.80 -8.50 16.96
CA ASN A 35 7.10 -9.41 15.86
C ASN A 35 5.93 -9.49 14.86
N PHE A 36 5.63 -8.36 14.21
CA PHE A 36 4.56 -8.25 13.22
C PHE A 36 4.60 -9.35 12.14
N PRO A 37 5.75 -9.68 11.50
CA PRO A 37 5.80 -10.72 10.47
C PRO A 37 5.33 -12.09 10.95
N VAL A 38 5.68 -12.48 12.17
CA VAL A 38 5.18 -13.74 12.77
C VAL A 38 3.70 -13.63 13.09
N ALA A 39 3.27 -12.51 13.66
CA ALA A 39 1.88 -12.31 14.04
C ALA A 39 0.92 -12.38 12.84
N ILE A 40 1.24 -11.71 11.73
CA ILE A 40 0.42 -11.76 10.51
C ILE A 40 0.48 -13.13 9.84
N ALA A 41 1.65 -13.79 9.82
CA ALA A 41 1.79 -15.16 9.32
C ALA A 41 0.92 -16.15 10.12
N ASN A 42 0.78 -15.95 11.43
CA ASN A 42 -0.11 -16.76 12.25
C ASN A 42 -1.56 -16.63 11.80
N LEU A 43 -2.05 -15.41 11.54
CA LEU A 43 -3.40 -15.21 11.02
C LEU A 43 -3.59 -15.92 9.67
N MET A 44 -2.60 -15.80 8.78
CA MET A 44 -2.58 -16.45 7.47
C MET A 44 -2.60 -17.98 7.56
N LYS A 45 -1.86 -18.56 8.53
CA LYS A 45 -1.82 -20.00 8.76
C LYS A 45 -3.09 -20.52 9.42
N MET A 46 -3.72 -19.73 10.30
CA MET A 46 -4.91 -20.14 11.04
C MET A 46 -6.18 -20.21 10.16
N VAL A 47 -6.32 -19.32 9.18
CA VAL A 47 -7.49 -19.32 8.28
C VAL A 47 -7.42 -20.49 7.29
N LYS A 48 -8.52 -21.20 7.06
CA LYS A 48 -8.58 -22.29 6.07
C LYS A 48 -8.59 -21.75 4.63
N VAL A 49 -8.22 -22.59 3.66
CA VAL A 49 -8.45 -22.30 2.24
C VAL A 49 -9.94 -22.08 1.99
N GLY A 50 -10.28 -21.00 1.30
CA GLY A 50 -11.65 -20.53 1.08
C GLY A 50 -12.20 -19.63 2.20
N GLY A 51 -11.51 -19.54 3.34
CA GLY A 51 -11.84 -18.62 4.43
C GLY A 51 -11.27 -17.21 4.23
N SER A 52 -11.70 -16.28 5.10
CA SER A 52 -11.34 -14.86 5.00
C SER A 52 -10.65 -14.33 6.26
N ILE A 53 -9.73 -13.39 6.06
CA ILE A 53 -9.12 -12.59 7.10
C ILE A 53 -9.67 -11.18 7.01
N PHE A 54 -10.15 -10.66 8.14
CA PHE A 54 -10.57 -9.28 8.29
C PHE A 54 -9.61 -8.58 9.23
N ILE A 55 -9.07 -7.43 8.81
CA ILE A 55 -8.10 -6.65 9.59
C ILE A 55 -8.65 -5.24 9.77
N ALA A 56 -8.53 -4.70 10.98
CA ALA A 56 -8.77 -3.30 11.27
C ALA A 56 -7.60 -2.73 12.07
N VAL A 57 -6.76 -1.90 11.44
CA VAL A 57 -5.50 -1.41 12.02
C VAL A 57 -5.29 0.08 11.78
N PRO A 58 -4.51 0.77 12.64
CA PRO A 58 -4.20 2.18 12.45
C PRO A 58 -3.40 2.42 11.16
N ALA A 59 -3.81 3.43 10.39
CA ALA A 59 -3.14 3.81 9.14
C ALA A 59 -2.48 5.19 9.23
N ASN A 60 -3.23 6.24 9.60
CA ASN A 60 -2.69 7.61 9.60
C ASN A 60 -3.16 8.43 10.80
N ASN A 61 -2.33 9.41 11.19
CA ASN A 61 -2.60 10.37 12.27
C ASN A 61 -2.98 9.71 13.62
N LEU A 62 -2.30 8.59 13.94
CA LEU A 62 -2.44 7.80 15.17
C LEU A 62 -1.06 7.53 15.82
N CYS A 63 -0.15 8.51 15.72
CA CYS A 63 1.23 8.38 16.23
C CYS A 63 1.20 8.30 17.76
N GLY A 64 1.64 7.16 18.30
CA GLY A 64 1.56 6.83 19.72
C GLY A 64 0.39 5.91 20.10
N HIS A 65 -0.43 5.47 19.15
CA HIS A 65 -1.47 4.47 19.41
C HIS A 65 -0.88 3.09 19.66
N GLY A 66 0.03 2.63 18.80
CA GLY A 66 0.76 1.37 18.94
C GLY A 66 2.21 1.50 18.46
N PHE A 67 2.92 0.38 18.35
CA PHE A 67 4.25 0.33 17.73
C PHE A 67 4.21 0.66 16.25
N TYR A 68 3.12 0.29 15.56
CA TYR A 68 3.01 0.41 14.11
C TYR A 68 1.81 1.26 13.69
N GLN A 69 2.00 2.00 12.60
CA GLN A 69 0.93 2.50 11.74
C GLN A 69 1.19 1.93 10.35
N PHE A 70 0.20 1.25 9.78
CA PHE A 70 0.39 0.48 8.56
C PHE A 70 0.04 1.30 7.31
N SER A 71 0.93 1.27 6.33
CA SER A 71 0.61 1.69 4.96
C SER A 71 -0.27 0.64 4.30
N PRO A 72 -1.24 1.01 3.42
CA PRO A 72 -2.00 0.05 2.62
C PRO A 72 -1.14 -0.91 1.80
N GLU A 73 0.06 -0.49 1.41
CA GLU A 73 0.95 -1.29 0.58
C GLU A 73 1.28 -2.65 1.21
N ILE A 74 1.51 -2.70 2.52
CA ILE A 74 1.85 -3.96 3.18
C ILE A 74 0.75 -5.01 3.03
N MET A 75 -0.52 -4.57 3.02
CA MET A 75 -1.68 -5.46 2.88
C MET A 75 -1.77 -6.04 1.48
N PHE A 76 -1.49 -5.24 0.45
CA PHE A 76 -1.41 -5.72 -0.93
C PHE A 76 -0.23 -6.67 -1.17
N ARG A 77 0.91 -6.45 -0.51
CA ARG A 77 2.10 -7.30 -0.69
C ARG A 77 2.02 -8.61 0.10
N ILE A 78 1.42 -8.59 1.30
CA ILE A 78 1.24 -9.78 2.12
C ILE A 78 0.14 -10.67 1.55
N PHE A 79 -1.01 -10.11 1.20
CA PHE A 79 -2.14 -10.87 0.66
C PHE A 79 -2.07 -10.99 -0.88
N SER A 80 -0.99 -11.59 -1.35
CA SER A 80 -0.72 -11.82 -2.76
C SER A 80 -0.94 -13.29 -3.13
N GLN A 81 -1.03 -13.55 -4.44
CA GLN A 81 -1.08 -14.92 -4.96
C GLN A 81 0.15 -15.73 -4.54
N GLU A 82 1.32 -15.10 -4.45
CA GLU A 82 2.57 -15.73 -4.01
C GLU A 82 2.50 -16.26 -2.58
N ASN A 83 1.62 -15.70 -1.74
CA ASN A 83 1.36 -16.19 -0.39
C ASN A 83 0.05 -16.99 -0.29
N GLY A 84 -0.62 -17.28 -1.41
CA GLY A 84 -1.87 -18.04 -1.44
C GLY A 84 -3.11 -17.24 -1.08
N PHE A 85 -3.09 -15.91 -1.27
CA PHE A 85 -4.20 -15.01 -0.93
C PHE A 85 -4.66 -14.13 -2.11
N GLU A 86 -5.90 -13.67 -2.01
CA GLU A 86 -6.49 -12.64 -2.85
C GLU A 86 -7.02 -11.51 -1.95
N VAL A 87 -6.56 -10.27 -2.15
CA VAL A 87 -7.19 -9.10 -1.54
C VAL A 87 -8.57 -8.89 -2.17
N LYS A 88 -9.62 -8.88 -1.36
CA LYS A 88 -10.97 -8.50 -1.78
C LYS A 88 -11.15 -6.99 -1.67
N GLU A 89 -10.71 -6.42 -0.55
CA GLU A 89 -10.89 -5.01 -0.25
C GLU A 89 -9.76 -4.49 0.65
N VAL A 90 -9.28 -3.28 0.35
CA VAL A 90 -8.49 -2.46 1.29
C VAL A 90 -9.15 -1.09 1.29
N ALA A 91 -9.65 -0.68 2.44
CA ALA A 91 -10.39 0.56 2.59
C ALA A 91 -9.86 1.39 3.75
N LEU A 92 -9.92 2.71 3.61
CA LEU A 92 -9.63 3.66 4.67
C LEU A 92 -10.92 4.32 5.12
N TYR A 93 -11.08 4.54 6.41
CA TYR A 93 -12.14 5.38 6.92
C TYR A 93 -11.58 6.41 7.91
N GLU A 94 -12.14 7.62 7.87
CA GLU A 94 -11.78 8.67 8.80
C GLU A 94 -12.49 8.45 10.13
N ASP A 95 -11.72 8.47 11.21
CA ASP A 95 -12.22 8.48 12.56
C ASP A 95 -12.50 9.91 13.03
N LEU A 96 -13.60 10.10 13.76
CA LEU A 96 -13.93 11.40 14.35
C LEU A 96 -13.16 11.65 15.64
N TYR A 97 -12.77 10.58 16.34
CA TYR A 97 -12.08 10.61 17.62
C TYR A 97 -10.88 9.66 17.61
N PRO A 98 -9.84 9.92 18.42
CA PRO A 98 -8.75 8.96 18.62
C PRO A 98 -9.23 7.60 19.14
N ALA A 99 -10.36 7.58 19.85
CA ALA A 99 -11.10 6.37 20.18
C ALA A 99 -11.91 5.91 18.95
N THR A 100 -11.23 5.25 18.02
CA THR A 100 -11.76 4.86 16.70
C THR A 100 -13.04 4.03 16.78
N HIS A 101 -13.19 3.18 17.81
CA HIS A 101 -14.39 2.40 18.10
C HIS A 101 -15.66 3.22 18.41
N MET A 102 -15.51 4.53 18.70
CA MET A 102 -16.64 5.43 18.99
C MET A 102 -17.13 6.19 17.75
N THR A 103 -16.48 6.02 16.59
CA THR A 103 -16.86 6.75 15.37
C THR A 103 -17.97 6.01 14.61
N SER A 104 -19.14 6.64 14.45
CA SER A 104 -20.11 6.24 13.43
C SER A 104 -19.57 6.65 12.05
N SER A 105 -18.75 5.81 11.43
CA SER A 105 -18.05 6.13 10.18
C SER A 105 -19.01 6.41 9.02
N GLN A 106 -18.87 7.59 8.39
CA GLN A 106 -19.69 8.03 7.25
C GLN A 106 -18.93 8.14 5.92
N SER A 107 -17.61 8.01 5.91
CA SER A 107 -16.83 8.12 4.66
C SER A 107 -15.74 7.06 4.62
N VAL A 108 -15.94 6.13 3.69
CA VAL A 108 -15.05 4.99 3.44
C VAL A 108 -14.48 5.14 2.04
N TYR A 109 -13.19 4.85 1.89
CA TYR A 109 -12.45 5.03 0.66
C TYR A 109 -11.72 3.73 0.32
N LYS A 110 -12.12 3.08 -0.78
CA LYS A 110 -11.37 1.98 -1.36
C LYS A 110 -10.00 2.48 -1.82
N VAL A 111 -8.95 1.78 -1.45
CA VAL A 111 -7.56 2.09 -1.81
C VAL A 111 -7.19 1.35 -3.08
N VAL A 112 -6.47 2.04 -3.95
CA VAL A 112 -5.86 1.43 -5.15
C VAL A 112 -4.51 0.83 -4.78
N ASP A 113 -4.18 -0.35 -5.32
CA ASP A 113 -2.89 -0.99 -5.12
C ASP A 113 -1.75 -0.11 -5.69
N PRO A 114 -0.73 0.28 -4.88
CA PRO A 114 0.43 1.04 -5.35
C PRO A 114 1.11 0.46 -6.59
N GLU A 115 1.17 -0.87 -6.71
CA GLU A 115 1.73 -1.56 -7.87
C GLU A 115 0.98 -1.22 -9.17
N SER A 116 -0.34 -1.07 -9.11
CA SER A 116 -1.18 -0.80 -10.28
C SER A 116 -1.03 0.63 -10.80
N VAL A 117 -0.67 1.57 -9.92
CA VAL A 117 -0.50 2.99 -10.26
C VAL A 117 0.97 3.39 -10.37
N LYS A 118 1.90 2.48 -10.08
CA LYS A 118 3.36 2.65 -10.17
C LYS A 118 3.85 3.89 -9.43
N THR A 119 3.24 4.16 -8.28
CA THR A 119 3.56 5.28 -7.40
C THR A 119 3.07 5.00 -5.98
N ARG A 120 3.66 5.68 -5.00
CA ARG A 120 3.23 5.57 -3.60
C ARG A 120 1.83 6.15 -3.42
N VAL A 121 0.95 5.34 -2.83
CA VAL A 121 -0.39 5.76 -2.41
C VAL A 121 -0.31 6.35 -1.01
N GLY A 122 0.09 7.62 -0.94
CA GLY A 122 0.30 8.35 0.32
C GLY A 122 -0.95 9.10 0.81
N LEU A 123 -1.01 9.32 2.13
CA LEU A 123 -2.09 10.06 2.78
C LEU A 123 -1.57 11.11 3.79
N ILE A 124 -2.04 12.32 3.63
CA ILE A 124 -1.98 13.44 4.56
C ILE A 124 -3.42 13.74 4.96
N SER A 125 -3.80 13.40 6.19
CA SER A 125 -5.14 13.63 6.73
C SER A 125 -5.08 14.56 7.94
N LYS A 126 -6.19 15.26 8.20
CA LYS A 126 -6.37 16.03 9.45
C LYS A 126 -6.97 15.18 10.57
N ARG A 127 -7.66 14.10 10.20
CA ARG A 127 -8.31 13.16 11.11
C ARG A 127 -7.52 11.86 11.22
N PRO A 128 -7.63 11.15 12.35
CA PRO A 128 -7.16 9.77 12.45
C PRO A 128 -7.82 8.92 11.37
N VAL A 129 -7.09 7.93 10.86
CA VAL A 129 -7.56 7.05 9.79
C VAL A 129 -7.21 5.62 10.16
N THR A 130 -8.24 4.78 10.12
CA THR A 130 -8.12 3.34 10.29
C THR A 130 -8.28 2.66 8.93
N MET A 131 -7.53 1.59 8.73
CA MET A 131 -7.60 0.76 7.53
C MET A 131 -8.37 -0.52 7.83
N MET A 132 -9.29 -0.87 6.94
CA MET A 132 -9.96 -2.16 6.91
C MET A 132 -9.47 -2.98 5.73
N VAL A 133 -9.25 -4.27 5.95
CA VAL A 133 -8.84 -5.20 4.89
C VAL A 133 -9.73 -6.42 4.95
N GLU A 134 -10.12 -6.91 3.77
CA GLU A 134 -10.61 -8.27 3.58
C GLU A 134 -9.68 -8.99 2.59
N ALA A 135 -9.13 -10.11 3.03
CA ALA A 135 -8.33 -11.01 2.21
C ALA A 135 -8.86 -12.43 2.30
N LYS A 136 -8.92 -13.13 1.16
CA LYS A 136 -9.38 -14.51 1.09
C LYS A 136 -8.19 -15.43 0.86
N ARG A 137 -8.09 -16.52 1.64
CA ARG A 137 -7.10 -17.58 1.37
C ARG A 137 -7.60 -18.41 0.19
N ILE A 138 -6.83 -18.48 -0.87
CA ILE A 138 -7.17 -19.19 -2.10
C ILE A 138 -6.35 -20.47 -2.27
N GLU A 139 -5.18 -20.55 -1.65
CA GLU A 139 -4.28 -21.70 -1.73
C GLU A 139 -3.53 -21.91 -0.42
N GLU A 140 -3.06 -23.13 -0.19
CA GLU A 140 -2.22 -23.47 0.95
C GLU A 140 -0.74 -23.27 0.59
N ILE A 141 -0.25 -22.05 0.83
CA ILE A 141 1.15 -21.69 0.68
C ILE A 141 1.69 -21.21 2.03
N ASP A 142 2.91 -21.62 2.38
CA ASP A 142 3.59 -21.09 3.56
C ASP A 142 3.87 -19.59 3.35
N PRO A 143 3.38 -18.70 4.24
CA PRO A 143 3.60 -17.27 4.09
C PRO A 143 5.09 -16.90 4.09
N PHE A 144 5.46 -15.95 3.23
CA PHE A 144 6.76 -15.31 3.23
C PHE A 144 7.95 -16.21 2.91
N ILE A 145 7.75 -17.27 2.11
CA ILE A 145 8.86 -17.99 1.44
C ILE A 145 9.77 -16.97 0.74
N THR A 146 9.16 -16.02 0.04
CA THR A 146 9.80 -14.79 -0.42
C THR A 146 9.30 -13.63 0.43
N PRO A 147 10.19 -12.85 1.08
CA PRO A 147 9.78 -11.68 1.83
C PRO A 147 9.09 -10.66 0.92
N PRO A 148 7.97 -10.04 1.36
CA PRO A 148 7.29 -9.03 0.57
C PRO A 148 8.20 -7.81 0.37
N MET A 149 8.25 -7.31 -0.87
CA MET A 149 8.99 -6.11 -1.24
C MET A 149 8.03 -4.98 -1.62
N GLN A 150 8.44 -3.74 -1.34
CA GLN A 150 7.68 -2.56 -1.75
C GLN A 150 7.75 -2.41 -3.28
N SER A 151 6.59 -2.17 -3.89
CA SER A 151 6.36 -2.19 -5.34
C SER A 151 7.25 -1.22 -6.13
N ASP A 152 7.41 0.01 -5.64
CA ASP A 152 8.22 1.03 -6.31
C ASP A 152 9.72 0.66 -6.37
N TYR A 153 10.25 -0.01 -5.34
CA TYR A 153 11.63 -0.48 -5.32
C TYR A 153 11.87 -1.66 -6.26
N VAL A 154 10.91 -2.58 -6.38
CA VAL A 154 11.01 -3.70 -7.34
C VAL A 154 11.19 -3.17 -8.75
N GLU A 155 10.36 -2.21 -9.18
CA GLU A 155 10.45 -1.60 -10.51
C GLU A 155 11.79 -0.87 -10.73
N LEU A 156 12.28 -0.14 -9.72
CA LEU A 156 13.56 0.55 -9.81
C LEU A 156 14.73 -0.42 -9.98
N TRP A 157 14.75 -1.52 -9.23
CA TRP A 157 15.81 -2.51 -9.31
C TRP A 157 15.79 -3.30 -10.61
N GLU A 158 14.62 -3.58 -11.18
CA GLU A 158 14.50 -4.21 -12.50
C GLU A 158 15.07 -3.33 -13.62
N LYS A 159 14.71 -2.04 -13.64
CA LYS A 159 15.28 -1.08 -14.61
C LYS A 159 16.79 -0.96 -14.50
N ASP A 160 17.33 -1.02 -13.29
CA ASP A 160 18.78 -0.98 -13.09
C ASP A 160 19.46 -2.27 -13.54
N LYS A 161 18.82 -3.44 -13.41
CA LYS A 161 19.32 -4.70 -13.99
C LYS A 161 19.36 -4.63 -15.52
N GLU A 162 18.32 -4.11 -16.17
CA GLU A 162 18.25 -3.94 -17.63
C GLU A 162 19.31 -2.97 -18.16
N LYS A 163 19.58 -1.88 -17.43
CA LYS A 163 20.66 -0.95 -17.79
C LYS A 163 22.04 -1.60 -17.66
N ARG A 164 22.25 -2.42 -16.64
CA ARG A 164 23.53 -3.12 -16.44
C ARG A 164 23.77 -4.20 -17.51
N SER A 165 22.75 -4.97 -17.88
CA SER A 165 22.86 -5.99 -18.94
C SER A 165 23.04 -5.39 -20.34
N SER A 166 22.42 -4.25 -20.62
CA SER A 166 22.61 -3.53 -21.89
C SER A 166 23.98 -2.84 -22.01
N THR A 167 24.59 -2.48 -20.88
CA THR A 167 25.95 -1.89 -20.86
C THR A 167 27.04 -2.96 -20.98
N SER A 168 26.86 -4.16 -20.42
CA SER A 168 27.82 -5.26 -20.58
C SER A 168 27.89 -5.77 -22.02
N ASN A 169 26.79 -5.76 -22.77
CA ASN A 169 26.76 -6.19 -24.18
C ASN A 169 27.37 -5.19 -25.17
N LYS A 170 27.69 -3.95 -24.76
CA LYS A 170 28.31 -2.94 -25.62
C LYS A 170 29.84 -2.96 -25.62
N ASN A 171 30.47 -3.70 -24.72
CA ASN A 171 31.93 -3.76 -24.63
C ASN A 171 32.57 -4.87 -25.50
N ASP A 172 31.79 -5.61 -26.29
CA ASP A 172 32.27 -6.74 -27.10
C ASP A 172 32.04 -6.59 -28.62
N SER A 173 31.67 -5.39 -29.10
CA SER A 173 31.51 -5.14 -30.53
C SER A 173 32.07 -3.78 -30.95
N THR A 174 33.30 -3.80 -31.45
CA THR A 174 33.79 -2.78 -32.39
C THR A 174 33.04 -2.92 -33.71
N GLY A 175 32.38 -1.85 -34.15
CA GLY A 175 31.97 -1.69 -35.55
C GLY A 175 30.51 -1.33 -35.79
N GLU A 176 30.36 -0.18 -36.44
CA GLU A 176 29.24 0.29 -37.27
C GLU A 176 28.06 1.01 -36.61
N ASP A 177 27.97 2.28 -37.01
CA ASP A 177 26.87 3.20 -36.82
C ASP A 177 25.53 2.61 -37.27
N GLN A 178 24.58 2.53 -36.35
CA GLN A 178 23.16 2.59 -36.70
C GLN A 178 22.47 3.67 -35.87
N VAL A 179 22.22 4.79 -36.55
CA VAL A 179 21.26 5.82 -36.16
C VAL A 179 19.88 5.16 -36.15
N LEU A 180 19.45 4.70 -34.97
CA LEU A 180 18.05 4.33 -34.73
C LEU A 180 17.28 5.61 -34.39
N GLU A 181 16.63 6.12 -35.43
CA GLU A 181 15.65 7.20 -35.38
C GLU A 181 14.51 6.81 -34.42
N SER A 182 14.57 7.32 -33.19
CA SER A 182 13.47 7.19 -32.24
C SER A 182 12.32 8.06 -32.73
N LYS A 183 11.28 7.42 -33.29
CA LYS A 183 10.01 8.09 -33.60
C LYS A 183 9.46 8.75 -32.34
N ASP A 184 9.62 10.06 -32.26
CA ASP A 184 8.96 10.92 -31.30
C ASP A 184 7.45 10.71 -31.42
N ARG A 185 6.88 9.93 -30.48
CA ARG A 185 5.45 9.98 -30.23
C ARG A 185 5.16 11.37 -29.67
N VAL A 186 4.60 12.24 -30.51
CA VAL A 186 4.01 13.51 -30.07
C VAL A 186 2.96 13.18 -29.00
N LYS A 187 3.33 13.36 -27.73
CA LYS A 187 2.39 13.28 -26.61
C LYS A 187 1.45 14.46 -26.72
N HIS A 188 0.26 14.25 -27.27
CA HIS A 188 -0.81 15.21 -27.14
C HIS A 188 -1.13 15.36 -25.65
N ASN A 189 -0.74 16.50 -25.09
CA ASN A 189 -1.04 16.80 -23.69
C ASN A 189 -2.54 16.99 -23.58
N SER A 190 -3.21 16.26 -22.69
CA SER A 190 -4.61 16.52 -22.41
C SER A 190 -4.79 17.97 -21.93
N PRO A 191 -5.96 18.60 -22.13
CA PRO A 191 -6.21 19.97 -21.65
C PRO A 191 -5.86 20.14 -20.16
N ILE A 192 -6.10 19.11 -19.34
CA ILE A 192 -5.73 19.05 -17.92
C ILE A 192 -4.21 19.12 -17.73
N GLN A 193 -3.42 18.43 -18.57
CA GLN A 193 -1.96 18.47 -18.51
C GLN A 193 -1.40 19.83 -18.93
N VAL A 194 -2.01 20.50 -19.91
CA VAL A 194 -1.62 21.86 -20.32
C VAL A 194 -1.88 22.84 -19.18
N VAL A 195 -3.06 22.82 -18.57
CA VAL A 195 -3.41 23.67 -17.42
C VAL A 195 -2.47 23.42 -16.24
N LYS A 196 -2.18 22.14 -15.91
CA LYS A 196 -1.18 21.79 -14.87
C LYS A 196 0.20 22.37 -15.17
N LYS A 197 0.69 22.26 -16.41
CA LYS A 197 1.99 22.81 -16.82
C LYS A 197 2.03 24.33 -16.66
N THR A 198 0.96 25.03 -17.05
CA THR A 198 0.85 26.49 -16.90
C THR A 198 0.84 26.92 -15.44
N ILE A 199 0.07 26.23 -14.58
CA ILE A 199 0.04 26.50 -13.12
C ILE A 199 1.43 26.28 -12.50
N LEU A 200 2.09 25.16 -12.81
CA LEU A 200 3.43 24.85 -12.29
C LEU A 200 4.47 25.85 -12.77
N TRP A 201 4.39 26.28 -14.03
CA TRP A 201 5.26 27.31 -14.59
C TRP A 201 5.10 28.65 -13.87
N PHE A 202 3.87 29.04 -13.54
CA PHE A 202 3.61 30.25 -12.76
C PHE A 202 4.17 30.14 -11.34
N ILE A 203 3.92 29.01 -10.66
CA ILE A 203 4.43 28.76 -9.30
C ILE A 203 5.96 28.86 -9.24
N LYS A 204 6.67 28.36 -10.27
CA LYS A 204 8.14 28.43 -10.34
C LYS A 204 8.70 29.85 -10.25
N ARG A 205 7.91 30.85 -10.70
CA ARG A 205 8.27 32.27 -10.74
C ARG A 205 7.90 33.05 -9.48
N LEU A 206 7.21 32.43 -8.53
CA LEU A 206 6.85 33.08 -7.27
C LEU A 206 8.06 33.23 -6.33
N PRO A 207 8.07 34.24 -5.44
CA PRO A 207 9.06 34.36 -4.37
C PRO A 207 9.15 33.09 -3.53
N GLY A 208 10.35 32.75 -3.04
CA GLY A 208 10.65 31.49 -2.35
C GLY A 208 9.60 31.02 -1.33
N PRO A 209 9.19 31.85 -0.35
CA PRO A 209 8.19 31.46 0.64
C PRO A 209 6.81 31.15 0.05
N ILE A 210 6.37 31.95 -0.93
CA ILE A 210 5.07 31.78 -1.60
C ILE A 210 5.09 30.53 -2.47
N ARG A 211 6.19 30.31 -3.20
CA ARG A 211 6.42 29.13 -4.01
C ARG A 211 6.38 27.86 -3.17
N ALA A 212 7.05 27.84 -2.02
CA ALA A 212 7.04 26.71 -1.09
C ALA A 212 5.61 26.41 -0.60
N ARG A 213 4.86 27.45 -0.21
CA ARG A 213 3.46 27.30 0.23
C ARG A 213 2.55 26.77 -0.87
N ALA A 214 2.74 27.23 -2.11
CA ALA A 214 1.98 26.76 -3.26
C ALA A 214 2.27 25.29 -3.57
N TYR A 215 3.54 24.87 -3.57
CA TYR A 215 3.91 23.46 -3.75
C TYR A 215 3.37 22.58 -2.62
N GLY A 216 3.50 23.00 -1.36
CA GLY A 216 2.95 22.27 -0.22
C GLY A 216 1.43 22.07 -0.32
N TYR A 217 0.69 23.08 -0.79
CA TYR A 217 -0.75 22.93 -1.02
C TYR A 217 -1.07 21.89 -2.12
N LEU A 218 -0.31 21.90 -3.21
CA LEU A 218 -0.47 20.90 -4.28
C LEU A 218 -0.16 19.48 -3.79
N GLU A 219 0.86 19.34 -2.96
CA GLU A 219 1.27 18.07 -2.37
C GLU A 219 0.23 17.53 -1.38
N ILE A 220 -0.25 18.37 -0.46
CA ILE A 220 -1.34 18.02 0.47
C ILE A 220 -2.58 17.57 -0.30
N ARG A 221 -2.94 18.29 -1.38
CA ARG A 221 -4.08 17.91 -2.21
C ARG A 221 -3.84 16.57 -2.92
N HIS A 222 -2.63 16.34 -3.42
CA HIS A 222 -2.26 15.08 -4.08
C HIS A 222 -2.34 13.89 -3.12
N PHE A 223 -1.87 14.04 -1.89
CA PHE A 223 -1.93 13.01 -0.85
C PHE A 223 -3.15 13.17 0.04
N SER A 224 -4.33 13.41 -0.53
CA SER A 224 -5.58 13.47 0.25
C SER A 224 -6.57 12.41 -0.22
N LEU A 225 -7.56 12.08 0.63
CA LEU A 225 -8.67 11.16 0.29
C LEU A 225 -9.51 11.63 -0.91
N SER A 226 -9.35 12.88 -1.35
CA SER A 226 -9.98 13.41 -2.57
C SER A 226 -9.25 13.02 -3.86
N ASN A 227 -8.05 12.45 -3.78
CA ASN A 227 -7.30 12.02 -4.95
C ASN A 227 -7.87 10.71 -5.51
N THR A 228 -8.66 10.82 -6.58
CA THR A 228 -9.32 9.68 -7.25
C THR A 228 -8.37 8.71 -7.94
N LEU A 229 -7.09 9.08 -8.11
CA LEU A 229 -6.05 8.13 -8.55
C LEU A 229 -5.76 7.10 -7.46
N PHE A 230 -5.88 7.48 -6.19
CA PHE A 230 -5.49 6.67 -5.03
C PHE A 230 -6.69 6.08 -4.30
N TYR A 231 -7.79 6.84 -4.24
CA TYR A 231 -8.91 6.56 -3.38
C TYR A 231 -10.23 6.66 -4.14
N LYS A 232 -11.08 5.64 -4.01
CA LYS A 232 -12.45 5.65 -4.53
C LYS A 232 -13.41 5.69 -3.35
N LYS A 233 -14.15 6.79 -3.21
CA LYS A 233 -15.16 6.90 -2.17
C LYS A 233 -16.25 5.84 -2.39
N ILE A 234 -16.60 5.11 -1.33
CA ILE A 234 -17.69 4.16 -1.31
C ILE A 234 -18.91 4.92 -0.78
N ASP A 235 -19.89 5.16 -1.65
CA ASP A 235 -21.17 5.74 -1.23
C ASP A 235 -21.99 4.64 -0.54
N ARG A 236 -22.46 4.92 0.67
CA ARG A 236 -23.36 4.06 1.46
C ARG A 236 -24.80 4.50 1.28
#